data_AF-A0A1I2KWK7-F1
#
_entry.id   AF-A0A1I2KWK7-F1
#
_cell.length_a   1.000
_cell.length_b   1.000
_cell.length_c   1.000
_cell.angle_alpha   90.00
_cell.angle_beta   90.00
_cell.angle_gamma   90.00
#
_symmetry.space_group_name_H-M   'P 1'
#
loop_
_entity.id
_entity.type
_entity.pdbx_description
1 polymer ?
#
loop_
_entity_poly.entity_id
_entity_poly.type
_entity_poly.pdbx_seq_one_letter_code
_entity_poly.pdbx_strand_id
1 'polypeptide(L)' 'MPDNGVMSQPELDPDEYPPIDPREPVPDDPGELLPDTPETLPPAPVEPMPDDGDEGGVREPA' A
#
# COMPACT_ATOMS: atom_id res chain seq x y z
N MET A 1 10.52 4.18 -21.18
CA MET A 1 10.16 5.26 -20.24
C MET A 1 9.68 4.55 -18.99
N PRO A 2 10.21 4.83 -17.78
CA PRO A 2 9.79 4.10 -16.59
C PRO A 2 8.31 4.41 -16.31
N ASP A 3 7.55 3.40 -15.92
CA ASP A 3 6.24 3.54 -15.31
C ASP A 3 6.44 4.32 -14.01
N ASN A 4 6.27 5.65 -14.07
CA ASN A 4 6.15 6.48 -12.90
C ASN A 4 4.99 5.92 -12.09
N GLY A 5 5.31 5.18 -11.02
CA GLY A 5 4.35 4.62 -10.09
C GLY A 5 3.41 5.71 -9.63
N VAL A 6 2.24 5.75 -10.27
CA VAL A 6 1.12 6.57 -9.83
C VAL A 6 0.78 6.00 -8.47
N MET A 7 1.23 6.66 -7.41
CA MET A 7 0.67 6.46 -6.09
C MET A 7 -0.81 6.78 -6.26
N SER A 8 -1.60 5.75 -6.55
CA SER A 8 -3.04 5.87 -6.69
C SER A 8 -3.50 6.23 -5.31
N GLN A 9 -3.71 7.53 -5.09
CA GLN A 9 -4.23 8.03 -3.84
C GLN A 9 -5.49 7.21 -3.56
N PRO A 10 -5.63 6.59 -2.38
CA PRO A 10 -6.83 5.83 -2.06
C PRO A 10 -8.04 6.72 -2.34
N GLU A 11 -9.09 6.14 -2.91
CA GLU A 11 -10.37 6.84 -3.10
C GLU A 11 -10.95 7.15 -1.71
N LEU A 12 -10.51 8.27 -1.14
CA LEU A 12 -11.04 8.83 0.09
C LEU A 12 -12.44 9.36 -0.22
N ASP A 13 -13.43 8.90 0.54
CA ASP A 13 -14.78 9.44 0.46
C ASP A 13 -14.74 10.94 0.82
N PRO A 14 -15.08 11.86 -0.09
CA PRO A 14 -14.99 13.30 0.18
C PRO A 14 -15.99 13.78 1.23
N ASP A 15 -17.05 13.01 1.52
CA ASP A 15 -18.00 13.31 2.58
C ASP A 15 -17.47 12.87 3.96
N GLU A 16 -16.61 11.85 4.02
CA GLU A 16 -15.95 11.37 5.25
C GLU A 16 -14.60 12.08 5.49
N TYR A 17 -13.86 12.32 4.43
CA TYR A 17 -12.52 12.92 4.41
C TYR A 17 -12.48 14.10 3.42
N PRO A 18 -12.98 15.29 3.83
CA PRO A 18 -12.96 16.46 2.96
C PRO A 18 -11.51 16.87 2.61
N PRO A 19 -11.28 17.57 1.49
CA PRO A 19 -9.96 18.06 1.11
C PRO A 19 -9.39 19.00 2.18
N ILE A 20 -8.13 18.80 2.57
CA ILE A 20 -7.44 19.67 3.53
C ILE A 20 -7.24 21.09 2.93
N ASP A 21 -7.68 22.14 3.63
CA ASP A 21 -7.43 23.54 3.24
C ASP A 21 -6.02 23.97 3.73
N PRO A 22 -5.06 24.28 2.84
CA PRO A 22 -3.72 24.69 3.23
C PRO A 22 -3.67 26.08 3.90
N ARG A 23 -4.79 26.82 3.94
CA ARG A 23 -4.91 28.10 4.65
C ARG A 23 -5.36 27.94 6.09
N GLU A 24 -5.88 26.77 6.46
CA GLU A 24 -6.16 26.48 7.87
C GLU A 24 -4.83 26.34 8.64
N PRO A 25 -4.79 26.81 9.88
CA PRO A 25 -3.62 26.60 10.72
C PRO A 25 -3.39 25.10 10.94
N VAL A 26 -2.12 24.71 11.06
CA VAL A 26 -1.76 23.34 11.42
C VAL A 26 -2.35 23.02 12.80
N PRO A 27 -3.01 21.87 13.00
CA PRO A 27 -3.45 21.43 14.31
C PRO A 27 -2.29 21.36 15.32
N ASP A 28 -2.55 21.70 16.58
CA ASP A 28 -1.55 21.61 17.65
C ASP A 28 -1.13 20.16 17.94
N ASP A 29 -2.01 19.19 17.64
CA ASP A 29 -1.74 17.76 17.74
C ASP A 29 -1.51 17.15 16.35
N PRO A 30 -0.28 16.69 16.03
CA PRO A 30 -0.02 16.02 14.75
C PRO A 30 -0.77 14.68 14.61
N GLY A 31 -1.25 14.09 15.71
CA GLY A 31 -2.04 12.86 15.70
C GLY A 31 -3.36 12.98 14.94
N GLU A 32 -3.97 14.17 14.90
CA GLU A 32 -5.21 14.45 14.14
C GLU A 32 -5.03 14.32 12.62
N LEU A 33 -3.78 14.37 12.12
CA LEU A 33 -3.44 14.16 10.71
C LEU A 33 -2.96 12.74 10.41
N LEU A 34 -2.74 11.92 11.43
CA LEU A 34 -2.28 10.55 11.24
C LEU A 34 -3.48 9.66 10.88
N PRO A 35 -3.31 8.73 9.93
CA PRO A 35 -4.35 7.76 9.64
C PRO A 35 -4.56 6.83 10.85
N ASP A 36 -5.80 6.39 11.09
CA ASP A 36 -6.18 5.41 12.12
C ASP A 36 -5.68 3.99 11.80
N THR A 37 -4.43 3.84 11.40
CA THR A 37 -3.84 2.53 11.15
C THR A 37 -3.74 1.75 12.46
N PRO A 38 -4.06 0.44 12.46
CA PRO A 38 -3.92 -0.37 13.65
C PRO A 38 -2.46 -0.37 14.14
N GLU A 39 -2.29 -0.26 15.45
CA GLU A 39 -0.97 -0.30 16.12
C GLU A 39 -0.18 -1.57 15.75
N THR A 40 -0.88 -2.67 15.49
CA THR A 40 -0.27 -3.95 15.13
C THR A 40 -0.56 -4.29 13.66
N LEU A 41 0.50 -4.66 12.96
CA LEU A 41 0.39 -5.14 11.58
C LEU A 41 -0.31 -6.51 11.54
N PRO A 42 -1.09 -6.79 10.48
CA PRO A 42 -1.62 -8.13 10.25
C PRO A 42 -0.48 -9.14 10.02
N PRO A 43 -0.73 -10.44 10.24
CA PRO A 43 0.24 -11.48 9.95
C PRO A 43 0.62 -11.49 8.47
N ALA A 44 1.85 -11.91 8.17
CA ALA A 44 2.33 -12.03 6.80
C ALA A 44 1.48 -13.04 5.99
N PRO A 45 1.24 -12.79 4.68
CA PRO A 45 0.65 -13.78 3.80
C PRO A 45 1.48 -15.08 3.77
N VAL A 46 0.80 -16.21 3.61
CA VAL A 46 1.47 -17.52 3.49
C VAL A 46 1.98 -17.70 2.06
N GLU A 47 3.25 -18.11 1.91
CA GLU A 47 3.80 -18.44 0.59
C GLU A 47 3.15 -19.71 0.04
N PRO A 48 2.75 -19.75 -1.25
CA PRO A 48 2.37 -20.99 -1.89
C PRO A 48 3.56 -21.94 -1.87
N MET A 49 3.34 -23.17 -1.41
CA MET A 49 4.34 -24.22 -1.60
C MET A 49 4.45 -24.53 -3.09
N PRO A 50 5.66 -24.85 -3.59
CA PRO A 50 5.78 -25.38 -4.94
C PRO A 50 4.86 -26.59 -5.06
N ASP A 51 4.08 -26.65 -6.14
CA ASP A 51 3.43 -27.89 -6.53
C ASP A 51 4.53 -28.91 -6.80
N ASP A 52 4.35 -30.17 -6.41
CA ASP A 52 5.33 -31.25 -6.57
C ASP A 52 5.58 -31.62 -8.06
N GLY A 53 5.28 -30.71 -9.00
CA GLY A 53 5.29 -30.92 -10.44
C GLY A 53 5.78 -29.75 -11.31
N ASP A 54 6.26 -28.62 -10.77
CA ASP A 54 6.89 -27.60 -11.62
C ASP A 54 8.42 -27.79 -11.64
N GLU A 55 8.89 -28.43 -12.72
CA GLU A 55 10.28 -28.47 -13.17
C GLU A 55 10.74 -27.05 -13.55
N GLY A 56 10.84 -26.16 -12.55
CA GLY A 56 11.32 -24.79 -12.67
C GLY A 56 12.84 -24.73 -12.91
N GLY A 57 13.30 -25.31 -14.01
CA GLY A 57 14.65 -25.16 -14.53
C GLY A 57 14.59 -24.93 -16.03
N VAL A 58 14.83 -23.69 -16.46
CA VAL A 58 15.01 -23.39 -17.88
C VAL A 58 16.01 -24.38 -18.48
N ARG A 59 15.60 -25.15 -19.49
CA ARG A 59 16.50 -26.11 -20.13
C ARG A 59 17.52 -25.30 -20.94
N GLU A 60 18.81 -25.44 -20.63
CA GLU A 60 19.87 -24.75 -21.39
C GLU A 60 19.87 -25.21 -22.86
N PRO A 61 20.06 -24.31 -23.84
CA PRO A 61 20.07 -24.67 -25.24
C PRO A 61 21.31 -25.53 -25.58
N ALA A 62 21.08 -26.55 -26.43
CA ALA A 62 22.08 -27.53 -26.87
C ALA A 62 23.09 -26.97 -27.88
#